data_AF-A0A1V4YF08-F1
#
_entry.id   AF-A0A1V4YF08-F1
#
_cell.length_a   1.000
_cell.length_b   1.000
_cell.length_c   1.000
_cell.angle_alpha   90.00
_cell.angle_beta   90.00
_cell.angle_gamma   90.00
#
_symmetry.space_group_name_H-M   'P 1'
#
loop_
_entity.id
_entity.type
_entity.pdbx_description
1 polymer ?
#
loop_
_entity_poly.entity_id
_entity_poly.type
_entity_poly.pdbx_seq_one_letter_code
_entity_poly.pdbx_strand_id
1 'polypeptide(L)'
;MDKSKIKPLYLVLGSGSLGFALVKELKERDKELFIVDKDPQKVETLREEAYDAIVGDISDPVVLEKINTKNLAAIMILSSDPLANKAALANIRKKVSPDVYCVARASDAINMQEMETLGADLVIIPPKVVAKSLARSLERAESMLRGNKLVQWFNGLRGKTLAIVVHNNPDPDSISGALALQEIAKSFDVVSDILYSGEIGHQENKAFVNLLGIDLFKMEDRDISNYDKIALVDCAVPGSNNKLQPGIHLGAVFDHHQVGDAHIDAEFIDIRPNVGASATILTKYLQELNIDIDKKLATALLYGIRTDTLDFKRNTDSSDLSAASYLYPLSEHDILDQLERPSMSTETLDVLGEAILNRQVYSGYLISNVGSIRDRDTLPQAADYLLNLEGISTTLVFGVSEDTIFISGRSNDIRVNLGDVMKKAFGEGSAGGHSNAAAAQIPLGVFSVAKDRQTLLKLVNESVVKRFLNAVGVEESNKK
;
A
#
# COMPACT_ATOMS: atom_id res chain seq x y z
N MET A 1 1.56 32.97 -47.99
CA MET A 1 1.56 31.50 -48.15
C MET A 1 0.58 30.96 -47.14
N ASP A 2 -0.61 30.61 -47.61
CA ASP A 2 -1.71 30.11 -46.79
C ASP A 2 -1.35 28.70 -46.31
N LYS A 3 -1.04 28.53 -45.03
CA LYS A 3 -0.88 27.22 -44.40
C LYS A 3 -2.27 26.78 -43.95
N SER A 4 -3.11 26.34 -44.90
CA SER A 4 -4.21 25.44 -44.57
C SER A 4 -3.60 24.27 -43.79
N LYS A 5 -3.85 24.21 -42.48
CA LYS A 5 -3.37 23.12 -41.63
C LYS A 5 -3.87 21.82 -42.25
N ILE A 6 -2.98 21.03 -42.85
CA ILE A 6 -3.29 19.69 -43.33
C ILE A 6 -3.77 18.92 -42.10
N LYS A 7 -5.07 18.68 -42.00
CA LYS A 7 -5.61 17.89 -40.89
C LYS A 7 -5.20 16.44 -41.13
N PRO A 8 -4.75 15.73 -40.09
CA PRO A 8 -4.44 14.32 -40.20
C PRO A 8 -5.70 13.54 -40.62
N LEU A 9 -5.58 12.70 -41.65
CA LEU A 9 -6.67 11.87 -42.17
C LEU A 9 -6.75 10.54 -41.41
N TYR A 10 -7.95 10.14 -41.03
CA TYR A 10 -8.24 8.90 -40.33
C TYR A 10 -9.05 7.97 -41.24
N LEU A 11 -8.53 6.77 -41.49
CA LEU A 11 -9.18 5.77 -42.35
C LEU A 11 -9.94 4.75 -41.50
N VAL A 12 -11.25 4.61 -41.71
CA VAL A 12 -12.10 3.62 -41.04
C VAL A 12 -12.53 2.55 -42.04
N LEU A 13 -12.09 1.31 -41.82
CA LEU A 13 -12.39 0.15 -42.63
C LEU A 13 -13.48 -0.69 -41.94
N GLY A 14 -14.71 -0.55 -42.41
CA GLY A 14 -15.93 -1.15 -41.87
C GLY A 14 -16.74 -0.16 -41.01
N SER A 15 -17.95 0.16 -41.46
CA SER A 15 -18.93 1.04 -40.79
C SER A 15 -20.06 0.27 -40.12
N GLY A 16 -19.77 -0.94 -39.61
CA GLY A 16 -20.66 -1.64 -38.69
C GLY A 16 -20.90 -0.85 -37.39
N SER A 17 -21.60 -1.44 -36.42
CA SER A 17 -21.97 -0.76 -35.16
C SER A 17 -20.80 -0.02 -34.48
N LEU A 18 -19.63 -0.67 -34.36
CA LEU A 18 -18.44 -0.07 -33.77
C LEU A 18 -17.80 1.00 -34.66
N GLY A 19 -17.69 0.73 -35.96
CA GLY A 19 -17.06 1.66 -36.91
C GLY A 19 -17.84 2.96 -37.04
N PHE A 20 -19.17 2.87 -37.14
CA PHE A 20 -20.05 4.03 -37.21
C PHE A 20 -20.03 4.83 -35.90
N ALA A 21 -20.08 4.17 -34.74
CA ALA A 21 -19.96 4.85 -33.45
C ALA A 21 -18.64 5.63 -33.33
N LEU A 22 -17.53 5.04 -33.78
CA LEU A 22 -16.23 5.71 -33.79
C LEU A 22 -16.16 6.89 -34.77
N VAL A 23 -16.73 6.74 -35.96
CA VAL A 23 -16.82 7.81 -36.97
C VAL A 23 -17.51 9.05 -36.39
N LYS A 24 -18.64 8.86 -35.71
CA LYS A 24 -19.39 9.95 -35.07
C LYS A 24 -18.55 10.68 -34.01
N GLU A 25 -17.93 9.91 -33.11
CA GLU A 25 -17.05 10.41 -32.06
C GLU A 25 -15.83 11.19 -32.60
N LEU A 26 -15.26 10.76 -33.73
CA LEU A 26 -14.13 11.45 -34.36
C LEU A 26 -14.58 12.72 -35.09
N LYS A 27 -15.77 12.71 -35.70
CA LYS A 27 -16.35 13.89 -36.37
C LYS A 27 -16.64 15.00 -35.38
N GLU A 28 -17.18 14.68 -34.20
CA GLU A 28 -17.42 15.62 -33.10
C GLU A 28 -16.12 16.28 -32.58
N ARG A 29 -14.97 15.62 -32.77
CA ARG A 29 -13.63 16.14 -32.44
C ARG A 29 -12.91 16.79 -33.63
N ASP A 30 -13.67 17.19 -34.66
CA ASP A 30 -13.21 17.89 -35.87
C ASP A 30 -12.07 17.16 -36.63
N LYS A 31 -12.17 15.84 -36.71
CA LYS A 31 -11.22 14.98 -37.45
C LYS A 31 -11.68 14.76 -38.90
N GLU A 32 -10.73 14.73 -39.82
CA GLU A 32 -10.98 14.33 -41.21
C GLU A 32 -11.00 12.80 -41.31
N LEU A 33 -12.06 12.27 -41.93
CA LEU A 33 -12.38 10.84 -41.92
C LEU A 33 -12.60 10.36 -43.34
N PHE A 34 -12.06 9.19 -43.66
CA PHE A 34 -12.39 8.47 -44.89
C PHE A 34 -12.87 7.07 -44.51
N ILE A 35 -14.02 6.65 -45.04
CA ILE A 35 -14.70 5.42 -44.61
C ILE A 35 -14.82 4.46 -45.78
N VAL A 36 -14.58 3.18 -45.53
CA VAL A 36 -14.83 2.10 -46.49
C VAL A 36 -15.80 1.11 -45.87
N ASP A 37 -16.85 0.75 -46.59
CA ASP A 37 -17.70 -0.40 -46.23
C ASP A 37 -18.05 -1.19 -47.49
N LYS A 38 -18.32 -2.49 -47.33
CA LYS A 38 -18.70 -3.37 -48.43
C LYS A 38 -20.18 -3.21 -48.83
N ASP A 39 -20.99 -2.67 -47.91
CA ASP A 39 -22.43 -2.48 -48.09
C ASP A 39 -22.72 -1.13 -48.76
N PRO A 40 -23.24 -1.12 -50.01
CA PRO A 40 -23.55 0.12 -50.72
C PRO A 40 -24.57 1.00 -50.00
N GLN A 41 -25.53 0.42 -49.29
CA GLN A 41 -26.60 1.19 -48.61
C GLN A 41 -26.03 1.99 -47.43
N LYS A 42 -25.08 1.41 -46.68
CA LYS A 42 -24.40 2.13 -45.60
C LYS A 42 -23.53 3.26 -46.13
N VAL A 43 -22.85 3.05 -47.26
CA VAL A 43 -22.01 4.08 -47.88
C VAL A 43 -22.86 5.23 -48.40
N GLU A 44 -24.02 4.95 -48.97
CA GLU A 44 -24.98 5.98 -49.40
C GLU A 44 -25.46 6.81 -48.20
N THR A 45 -25.88 6.15 -47.11
CA THR A 45 -26.28 6.81 -45.85
C THR A 45 -25.16 7.70 -45.29
N LEU A 46 -23.92 7.19 -45.26
CA LEU A 46 -22.76 7.97 -44.80
C LEU A 46 -22.51 9.22 -45.65
N ARG A 47 -22.73 9.15 -46.97
CA ARG A 47 -22.58 10.30 -47.86
C ARG A 47 -23.68 11.33 -47.66
N GLU A 48 -24.92 10.89 -47.42
CA GLU A 48 -26.03 11.78 -47.06
C GLU A 48 -25.74 12.54 -45.76
N GLU A 49 -25.05 11.91 -44.82
CA GLU A 49 -24.55 12.54 -43.58
C GLU A 49 -23.23 13.33 -43.76
N ALA A 50 -22.81 13.59 -45.00
CA ALA A 50 -21.61 14.34 -45.37
C ALA A 50 -20.29 13.74 -44.86
N TYR A 51 -20.19 12.41 -44.83
CA TYR A 51 -18.92 11.70 -44.68
C TYR A 51 -18.32 11.31 -46.04
N ASP A 52 -16.99 11.37 -46.13
CA ASP A 52 -16.26 10.80 -47.27
C ASP A 52 -16.22 9.28 -47.15
N ALA A 53 -17.00 8.60 -48.00
CA ALA A 53 -17.13 7.15 -47.97
C ALA A 53 -17.12 6.50 -49.36
N ILE A 54 -16.57 5.29 -49.47
CA ILE A 54 -16.59 4.48 -50.69
C ILE A 54 -17.03 3.04 -50.42
N VAL A 55 -17.59 2.41 -51.45
CA VAL A 55 -17.90 0.98 -51.44
C VAL A 55 -16.63 0.18 -51.75
N GLY A 56 -16.28 -0.77 -50.88
CA GLY A 56 -15.13 -1.65 -51.08
C GLY A 56 -15.04 -2.79 -50.07
N ASP A 57 -14.54 -3.94 -50.52
CA ASP A 57 -14.16 -5.04 -49.63
C ASP A 57 -12.75 -4.78 -49.08
N ILE A 58 -12.66 -4.63 -47.76
CA ILE A 58 -11.40 -4.29 -47.08
C ILE A 58 -10.33 -5.40 -47.21
N SER A 59 -10.74 -6.63 -47.56
CA SER A 59 -9.82 -7.74 -47.84
C SER A 59 -9.12 -7.61 -49.20
N ASP A 60 -9.67 -6.79 -50.11
CA ASP A 60 -9.14 -6.57 -51.46
C ASP A 60 -8.04 -5.50 -51.45
N PRO A 61 -6.79 -5.83 -51.85
CA PRO A 61 -5.69 -4.86 -51.90
C PRO A 61 -5.92 -3.70 -52.88
N VAL A 62 -6.88 -3.79 -53.81
CA VAL A 62 -7.24 -2.73 -54.76
C VAL A 62 -7.98 -1.58 -54.05
N VAL A 63 -8.67 -1.84 -52.94
CA VAL A 63 -9.38 -0.79 -52.18
C VAL A 63 -8.42 0.27 -51.66
N LEU A 64 -7.21 -0.12 -51.23
CA LEU A 64 -6.18 0.81 -50.77
C LEU A 64 -5.67 1.74 -51.86
N GLU A 65 -5.78 1.36 -53.14
CA GLU A 65 -5.35 2.19 -54.27
C GLU A 65 -6.32 3.35 -54.54
N LYS A 66 -7.57 3.23 -54.06
CA LYS A 66 -8.59 4.27 -54.14
C LYS A 66 -8.46 5.32 -53.02
N ILE A 67 -7.55 5.11 -52.07
CA ILE A 67 -7.39 5.93 -50.87
C ILE A 67 -6.06 6.70 -50.94
N ASN A 68 -6.07 7.98 -50.59
CA ASN A 68 -4.84 8.74 -50.47
C ASN A 68 -4.11 8.39 -49.16
N THR A 69 -3.08 7.56 -49.26
CA THR A 69 -2.32 7.06 -48.11
C THR A 69 -1.21 8.01 -47.61
N LYS A 70 -0.95 9.13 -48.31
CA LYS A 70 0.20 10.01 -48.00
C LYS A 70 0.08 10.79 -46.70
N ASN A 71 -1.15 11.05 -46.23
CA ASN A 71 -1.43 11.89 -45.05
C ASN A 71 -2.24 11.15 -43.96
N LEU A 72 -2.18 9.82 -43.95
CA LEU A 72 -2.88 9.03 -42.94
C LEU A 72 -2.17 9.13 -41.59
N ALA A 73 -2.90 9.53 -40.55
CA ALA A 73 -2.41 9.45 -39.18
C ALA A 73 -2.70 8.10 -38.54
N ALA A 74 -3.88 7.53 -38.82
CA ALA A 74 -4.27 6.23 -38.31
C ALA A 74 -5.24 5.49 -39.23
N ILE A 75 -5.21 4.16 -39.14
CA ILE A 75 -6.14 3.25 -39.82
C ILE A 75 -6.84 2.38 -38.78
N MET A 76 -8.17 2.25 -38.90
CA MET A 76 -9.01 1.51 -37.98
C MET A 76 -9.74 0.41 -38.74
N ILE A 77 -9.35 -0.84 -38.52
CA ILE A 77 -9.88 -2.04 -39.17
C ILE A 77 -10.95 -2.66 -38.27
N LEU A 78 -12.22 -2.32 -38.52
CA LEU A 78 -13.33 -2.51 -37.57
C LEU A 78 -14.49 -3.38 -38.09
N SER A 79 -14.32 -4.05 -39.23
CA SER A 79 -15.33 -4.98 -39.75
C SER A 79 -15.64 -6.09 -38.74
N SER A 80 -16.88 -6.59 -38.78
CA SER A 80 -17.29 -7.75 -37.98
C SER A 80 -16.71 -9.07 -38.49
N ASP A 81 -16.07 -9.06 -39.66
CA ASP A 81 -15.44 -10.23 -40.29
C ASP A 81 -13.94 -10.32 -39.90
N PRO A 82 -13.54 -11.30 -39.06
CA PRO A 82 -12.16 -11.44 -38.62
C PRO A 82 -11.19 -11.76 -39.77
N LEU A 83 -11.64 -12.50 -40.78
CA LEU A 83 -10.79 -12.86 -41.93
C LEU A 83 -10.53 -11.64 -42.80
N ALA A 84 -11.56 -10.83 -43.04
CA ALA A 84 -11.41 -9.57 -43.76
C ALA A 84 -10.49 -8.60 -43.02
N ASN A 85 -10.58 -8.52 -41.68
CA ASN A 85 -9.70 -7.68 -40.88
C ASN A 85 -8.22 -8.10 -40.97
N LYS A 86 -7.93 -9.41 -40.92
CA LYS A 86 -6.56 -9.93 -41.08
C LYS A 86 -6.00 -9.65 -42.46
N ALA A 87 -6.80 -9.89 -43.51
CA ALA A 87 -6.42 -9.62 -44.89
C ALA A 87 -6.14 -8.12 -45.10
N ALA A 88 -7.03 -7.25 -44.60
CA ALA A 88 -6.86 -5.80 -44.64
C ALA A 88 -5.55 -5.37 -43.96
N LEU A 89 -5.30 -5.87 -42.75
CA LEU A 89 -4.09 -5.56 -41.99
C LEU A 89 -2.82 -5.97 -42.75
N ALA A 90 -2.79 -7.19 -43.29
CA ALA A 90 -1.67 -7.68 -44.08
C ALA A 90 -1.43 -6.84 -45.35
N ASN A 91 -2.50 -6.38 -46.00
CA ASN A 91 -2.41 -5.50 -47.17
C ASN A 91 -1.89 -4.11 -46.81
N ILE A 92 -2.39 -3.54 -45.70
CA ILE A 92 -1.96 -2.24 -45.17
C ILE A 92 -0.47 -2.27 -44.84
N ARG A 93 0.01 -3.29 -44.10
CA ARG A 93 1.41 -3.39 -43.70
C ARG A 93 2.39 -3.63 -44.85
N LYS A 94 1.90 -4.05 -46.02
CA LYS A 94 2.71 -4.13 -47.25
C LYS A 94 2.79 -2.82 -48.03
N LYS A 95 1.75 -1.97 -47.98
CA LYS A 95 1.59 -0.80 -48.88
C LYS A 95 1.66 0.56 -48.17
N VAL A 96 1.44 0.61 -46.86
CA VAL A 96 1.39 1.84 -46.06
C VAL A 96 2.63 1.94 -45.19
N SER A 97 3.10 3.18 -44.94
CA SER A 97 4.23 3.42 -44.04
C SER A 97 4.02 2.75 -42.67
N PRO A 98 5.05 2.12 -42.08
CA PRO A 98 4.97 1.56 -40.73
C PRO A 98 4.66 2.62 -39.65
N ASP A 99 4.91 3.90 -39.92
CA ASP A 99 4.62 5.01 -39.00
C ASP A 99 3.10 5.28 -38.84
N VAL A 100 2.26 4.74 -39.72
CA VAL A 100 0.80 4.91 -39.64
C VAL A 100 0.24 3.96 -38.59
N TYR A 101 -0.33 4.54 -37.52
CA TYR A 101 -0.90 3.81 -36.39
C TYR A 101 -2.12 2.99 -36.82
N CYS A 102 -2.09 1.67 -36.61
CA CYS A 102 -3.13 0.75 -37.04
C CYS A 102 -3.81 0.07 -35.87
N VAL A 103 -5.12 0.27 -35.77
CA VAL A 103 -6.00 -0.39 -34.80
C VAL A 103 -6.78 -1.48 -35.52
N ALA A 104 -6.78 -2.70 -35.00
CA ALA A 104 -7.53 -3.82 -35.58
C ALA A 104 -8.54 -4.41 -34.58
N ARG A 105 -9.69 -4.84 -35.08
CA ARG A 105 -10.71 -5.56 -34.31
C ARG A 105 -10.50 -7.06 -34.43
N ALA A 106 -10.34 -7.73 -33.29
CA ALA A 106 -10.34 -9.20 -33.16
C ALA A 106 -11.65 -9.73 -32.57
N SER A 107 -11.97 -10.99 -32.87
CA SER A 107 -13.11 -11.73 -32.28
C SER A 107 -12.78 -12.33 -30.92
N ASP A 108 -11.53 -12.75 -30.71
CA ASP A 108 -11.05 -13.52 -29.57
C ASP A 108 -9.54 -13.34 -29.36
N ALA A 109 -9.00 -13.98 -28.32
CA ALA A 109 -7.59 -13.85 -27.93
C ALA A 109 -6.60 -14.47 -28.95
N ILE A 110 -7.02 -15.51 -29.69
CA ILE A 110 -6.17 -16.16 -30.69
C ILE A 110 -6.00 -15.21 -31.88
N ASN A 111 -7.13 -14.69 -32.40
CA ASN A 111 -7.13 -13.69 -33.46
C ASN A 111 -6.38 -12.40 -33.06
N MET A 112 -6.42 -12.05 -31.77
CA MET A 112 -5.67 -10.90 -31.24
C MET A 112 -4.16 -11.07 -31.40
N GLN A 113 -3.60 -12.19 -30.93
CA GLN A 113 -2.17 -12.49 -31.06
C GLN A 113 -1.72 -12.55 -32.52
N GLU A 114 -2.55 -13.11 -33.40
CA GLU A 114 -2.25 -13.15 -34.84
C GLU A 114 -2.21 -11.74 -35.45
N MET A 115 -3.14 -10.84 -35.08
CA MET A 115 -3.15 -9.46 -35.58
C MET A 115 -1.98 -8.63 -35.03
N GLU A 116 -1.58 -8.83 -33.78
CA GLU A 116 -0.36 -8.23 -33.21
C GLU A 116 0.87 -8.68 -33.99
N THR A 117 0.97 -9.97 -34.31
CA THR A 117 2.08 -10.53 -35.11
C THR A 117 2.10 -9.99 -36.54
N LEU A 118 0.94 -9.74 -37.14
CA LEU A 118 0.80 -9.09 -38.44
C LEU A 118 1.18 -7.60 -38.42
N GLY A 119 1.41 -7.04 -37.23
CA GLY A 119 1.90 -5.68 -37.03
C GLY A 119 0.82 -4.66 -36.71
N ALA A 120 -0.34 -5.04 -36.16
CA ALA A 120 -1.27 -4.05 -35.58
C ALA A 120 -0.63 -3.38 -34.35
N ASP A 121 -0.77 -2.06 -34.22
CA ASP A 121 -0.26 -1.32 -33.06
C ASP A 121 -1.17 -1.45 -31.84
N LEU A 122 -2.47 -1.65 -32.07
CA LEU A 122 -3.47 -1.94 -31.06
C LEU A 122 -4.51 -2.92 -31.60
N VAL A 123 -4.80 -3.96 -30.84
CA VAL A 123 -5.88 -4.89 -31.15
C VAL A 123 -6.96 -4.83 -30.10
N ILE A 124 -8.21 -4.63 -30.51
CA ILE A 124 -9.37 -4.54 -29.63
C ILE A 124 -10.28 -5.75 -29.79
N ILE A 125 -10.75 -6.29 -28.67
CA ILE A 125 -11.85 -7.26 -28.61
C ILE A 125 -13.05 -6.51 -28.02
N PRO A 126 -14.03 -6.06 -28.83
CA PRO A 126 -15.05 -5.12 -28.38
C PRO A 126 -15.83 -5.59 -27.13
N PRO A 127 -16.28 -6.86 -27.04
CA PRO A 127 -16.94 -7.35 -25.83
C PRO A 127 -16.09 -7.24 -24.56
N LYS A 128 -14.77 -7.48 -24.65
CA LYS A 128 -13.86 -7.35 -23.50
C LYS A 128 -13.69 -5.89 -23.07
N VAL A 129 -13.59 -4.97 -24.03
CA VAL A 129 -13.46 -3.53 -23.73
C VAL A 129 -14.73 -3.01 -23.05
N VAL A 130 -15.91 -3.38 -23.58
CA VAL A 130 -17.20 -3.00 -22.98
C VAL A 130 -17.35 -3.61 -21.59
N ALA A 131 -17.06 -4.91 -21.42
CA ALA A 131 -17.14 -5.58 -20.13
C ALA A 131 -16.23 -4.91 -19.08
N LYS A 132 -14.98 -4.56 -19.45
CA LYS A 132 -14.04 -3.85 -18.57
C LYS A 132 -14.56 -2.46 -18.18
N SER A 133 -15.18 -1.75 -19.11
CA SER A 133 -15.76 -0.44 -18.83
C SER A 133 -17.00 -0.52 -17.92
N LEU A 134 -17.84 -1.54 -18.10
CA LEU A 134 -18.99 -1.79 -17.23
C LEU A 134 -18.56 -2.20 -15.82
N ALA A 135 -17.59 -3.10 -15.70
CA ALA A 135 -17.02 -3.50 -14.42
C ALA A 135 -16.50 -2.29 -13.62
N ARG A 136 -15.72 -1.41 -14.27
CA ARG A 136 -15.24 -0.15 -13.67
C ARG A 136 -16.38 0.80 -13.26
N SER A 137 -17.48 0.81 -14.00
CA SER A 137 -18.65 1.64 -13.66
C SER A 137 -19.38 1.10 -12.44
N LEU A 138 -19.46 -0.23 -12.30
CA LEU A 138 -20.01 -0.89 -11.13
C LEU A 138 -19.14 -0.67 -9.89
N GLU A 139 -17.81 -0.79 -10.01
CA GLU A 139 -16.86 -0.48 -8.92
C GLU A 139 -17.06 0.95 -8.40
N ARG A 140 -17.27 1.93 -9.29
CA ARG A 140 -17.59 3.32 -8.90
C ARG A 140 -18.94 3.42 -8.18
N ALA A 141 -19.96 2.72 -8.67
CA ALA A 141 -21.27 2.71 -8.03
C ALA A 141 -21.21 2.09 -6.63
N GLU A 142 -20.45 1.02 -6.44
CA GLU A 142 -20.22 0.39 -5.14
C GLU A 142 -19.49 1.33 -4.16
N SER A 143 -18.46 2.03 -4.63
CA SER A 143 -17.75 3.04 -3.83
C SER A 143 -18.70 4.18 -3.41
N MET A 144 -19.51 4.72 -4.34
CA MET A 144 -20.54 5.72 -4.01
C MET A 144 -21.56 5.22 -2.99
N LEU A 145 -22.00 3.96 -3.08
CA LEU A 145 -22.91 3.37 -2.11
C LEU A 145 -22.27 3.28 -0.71
N ARG A 146 -20.99 2.92 -0.61
CA ARG A 146 -20.26 2.91 0.67
C ARG A 146 -20.12 4.31 1.23
N GLY A 147 -19.71 5.28 0.41
CA GLY A 147 -19.65 6.70 0.80
C GLY A 147 -21.00 7.20 1.32
N ASN A 148 -22.10 6.92 0.63
CA ASN A 148 -23.44 7.28 1.09
C ASN A 148 -23.82 6.63 2.43
N LYS A 149 -23.48 5.34 2.64
CA LYS A 149 -23.71 4.67 3.92
C LYS A 149 -22.89 5.30 5.04
N LEU A 150 -21.63 5.66 4.76
CA LEU A 150 -20.76 6.33 5.72
C LEU A 150 -21.33 7.70 6.12
N VAL A 151 -21.79 8.49 5.13
CA VAL A 151 -22.47 9.77 5.36
C VAL A 151 -23.73 9.60 6.21
N GLN A 152 -24.55 8.58 5.93
CA GLN A 152 -25.76 8.30 6.73
C GLN A 152 -25.41 7.95 8.17
N TRP A 153 -24.37 7.13 8.36
CA TRP A 153 -23.87 6.77 9.70
C TRP A 153 -23.41 8.00 10.47
N PHE A 154 -22.55 8.84 9.90
CA PHE A 154 -22.07 10.06 10.55
C PHE A 154 -23.18 11.08 10.83
N ASN A 155 -24.16 11.23 9.94
CA ASN A 155 -25.32 12.09 10.22
C ASN A 155 -26.11 11.62 11.46
N GLY A 156 -26.17 10.32 11.73
CA GLY A 156 -26.77 9.75 12.94
C GLY A 156 -25.94 9.98 14.23
N LEU A 157 -24.70 10.46 14.09
CA LEU A 157 -23.77 10.76 15.18
C LEU A 157 -23.58 12.25 15.45
N ARG A 158 -24.26 13.13 14.71
CA ARG A 158 -24.11 14.57 14.91
C ARG A 158 -24.35 14.98 16.36
N GLY A 159 -23.39 15.68 16.97
CA GLY A 159 -23.44 16.09 18.37
C GLY A 159 -23.13 14.99 19.40
N LYS A 160 -22.69 13.82 18.94
CA LYS A 160 -22.23 12.70 19.78
C LYS A 160 -20.70 12.62 19.81
N THR A 161 -20.18 11.74 20.66
CA THR A 161 -18.74 11.45 20.79
C THR A 161 -18.36 10.11 20.17
N LEU A 162 -17.19 10.06 19.53
CA LEU A 162 -16.66 8.87 18.87
C LEU A 162 -15.25 8.53 19.40
N ALA A 163 -15.07 7.31 19.90
CA ALA A 163 -13.74 6.75 20.14
C ALA A 163 -13.22 6.09 18.86
N ILE A 164 -12.10 6.58 18.32
CA ILE A 164 -11.40 5.95 17.19
C ILE A 164 -10.27 5.10 17.77
N VAL A 165 -10.43 3.79 17.76
CA VAL A 165 -9.48 2.86 18.37
C VAL A 165 -8.60 2.25 17.28
N VAL A 166 -7.29 2.35 17.47
CA VAL A 166 -6.27 1.70 16.62
C VAL A 166 -5.71 0.46 17.31
N HIS A 167 -4.93 -0.33 16.57
CA HIS A 167 -4.31 -1.54 17.13
C HIS A 167 -3.26 -1.24 18.22
N ASN A 168 -2.84 -2.27 18.94
CA ASN A 168 -1.80 -2.18 19.96
C ASN A 168 -0.46 -1.80 19.32
N ASN A 169 0.34 -0.98 20.02
CA ASN A 169 1.63 -0.48 19.52
C ASN A 169 1.50 0.13 18.11
N PRO A 170 0.69 1.19 17.97
CA PRO A 170 0.23 1.66 16.67
C PRO A 170 1.39 2.13 15.79
N ASP A 171 1.20 1.95 14.49
CA ASP A 171 2.12 2.33 13.44
C ASP A 171 1.59 3.52 12.62
N PRO A 172 2.34 4.02 11.64
CA PRO A 172 1.89 5.18 10.88
C PRO A 172 0.64 4.94 10.02
N ASP A 173 0.36 3.70 9.58
CA ASP A 173 -0.86 3.41 8.81
C ASP A 173 -2.10 3.56 9.68
N SER A 174 -2.13 2.85 10.80
CA SER A 174 -3.21 2.92 11.78
C SER A 174 -3.45 4.34 12.32
N ILE A 175 -2.38 5.06 12.68
CA ILE A 175 -2.49 6.44 13.20
C ILE A 175 -2.99 7.40 12.12
N SER A 176 -2.45 7.33 10.90
CA SER A 176 -2.87 8.23 9.82
C SER A 176 -4.28 7.97 9.33
N GLY A 177 -4.70 6.70 9.25
CA GLY A 177 -6.08 6.32 9.01
C GLY A 177 -7.03 6.87 10.09
N ALA A 178 -6.63 6.79 11.36
CA ALA A 178 -7.43 7.34 12.46
C ALA A 178 -7.55 8.87 12.40
N LEU A 179 -6.49 9.57 12.02
CA LEU A 179 -6.52 11.02 11.80
C LEU A 179 -7.45 11.40 10.65
N ALA A 180 -7.43 10.65 9.55
CA ALA A 180 -8.38 10.88 8.46
C ALA A 180 -9.82 10.64 8.90
N LEU A 181 -10.09 9.58 9.68
CA LEU A 181 -11.42 9.35 10.23
C LEU A 181 -11.85 10.44 11.20
N GLN A 182 -10.94 10.97 12.00
CA GLN A 182 -11.18 12.12 12.89
C GLN A 182 -11.53 13.39 12.10
N GLU A 183 -10.83 13.67 10.99
CA GLU A 183 -11.18 14.81 10.13
C GLU A 183 -12.53 14.61 9.43
N ILE A 184 -12.85 13.38 9.02
CA ILE A 184 -14.21 13.05 8.53
C ILE A 184 -15.24 13.31 9.64
N ALA A 185 -15.05 12.76 10.84
CA ALA A 185 -15.97 12.95 11.98
C ALA A 185 -16.21 14.43 12.29
N LYS A 186 -15.13 15.23 12.31
CA LYS A 186 -15.18 16.69 12.50
C LYS A 186 -16.01 17.41 11.43
N SER A 187 -15.95 16.99 10.17
CA SER A 187 -16.78 17.55 9.09
C SER A 187 -18.29 17.34 9.29
N PHE A 188 -18.68 16.39 10.16
CA PHE A 188 -20.06 16.09 10.54
C PHE A 188 -20.43 16.57 11.96
N ASP A 189 -19.65 17.48 12.56
CA ASP A 189 -19.83 17.95 13.95
C ASP A 189 -19.82 16.81 14.99
N VAL A 190 -18.97 15.80 14.79
CA VAL A 190 -18.76 14.69 15.74
C VAL A 190 -17.41 14.89 16.43
N VAL A 191 -17.42 14.94 17.77
CA VAL A 191 -16.20 15.04 18.57
C VAL A 191 -15.58 13.66 18.70
N SER A 192 -14.29 13.53 18.43
CA SER A 192 -13.63 12.21 18.49
C SER A 192 -12.21 12.26 19.02
N ASP A 193 -11.88 11.25 19.83
CA ASP A 193 -10.53 11.01 20.35
C ASP A 193 -9.94 9.76 19.68
N ILE A 194 -8.63 9.80 19.42
CA ILE A 194 -7.89 8.64 18.92
C ILE A 194 -7.28 7.90 20.11
N LEU A 195 -7.64 6.62 20.26
CA LEU A 195 -7.27 5.77 21.38
C LEU A 195 -6.37 4.62 20.91
N TYR A 196 -5.31 4.35 21.67
CA TYR A 196 -4.41 3.23 21.42
C TYR A 196 -4.07 2.48 22.72
N SER A 197 -3.45 1.31 22.59
CA SER A 197 -2.95 0.51 23.71
C SER A 197 -1.50 0.10 23.47
N GLY A 198 -0.74 -0.17 24.54
CA GLY A 198 0.67 -0.53 24.43
C GLY A 198 1.62 0.68 24.36
N GLU A 199 2.73 0.54 23.63
CA GLU A 199 3.79 1.54 23.51
C GLU A 199 4.07 1.90 22.05
N ILE A 200 4.28 3.19 21.78
CA ILE A 200 4.81 3.67 20.51
C ILE A 200 6.33 3.57 20.61
N GLY A 201 6.87 2.37 20.37
CA GLY A 201 8.26 2.02 20.67
C GLY A 201 9.27 2.43 19.61
N HIS A 202 8.94 2.24 18.32
CA HIS A 202 9.83 2.51 17.19
C HIS A 202 10.15 4.00 17.07
N GLN A 203 11.41 4.33 16.77
CA GLN A 203 11.86 5.72 16.73
C GLN A 203 11.18 6.48 15.59
N GLU A 204 10.93 5.81 14.47
CA GLU A 204 10.16 6.29 13.34
C GLU A 204 8.73 6.67 13.77
N ASN A 205 8.04 5.79 14.51
CA ASN A 205 6.67 6.04 14.97
C ASN A 205 6.62 7.16 16.02
N LYS A 206 7.61 7.24 16.92
CA LYS A 206 7.75 8.35 17.86
C LYS A 206 7.98 9.68 17.12
N ALA A 207 8.86 9.68 16.12
CA ALA A 207 9.11 10.85 15.29
C ALA A 207 7.85 11.26 14.51
N PHE A 208 7.11 10.28 13.99
CA PHE A 208 5.83 10.47 13.31
C PHE A 208 4.83 11.25 14.15
N VAL A 209 4.57 10.80 15.38
CA VAL A 209 3.66 11.46 16.32
C VAL A 209 4.16 12.86 16.70
N ASN A 210 5.46 12.99 17.02
CA ASN A 210 6.03 14.24 17.52
C ASN A 210 6.15 15.33 16.45
N LEU A 211 6.64 14.99 15.25
CA LEU A 211 6.87 15.97 14.17
C LEU A 211 5.55 16.49 13.59
N LEU A 212 4.51 15.64 13.55
CA LEU A 212 3.19 16.04 13.08
C LEU A 212 2.34 16.68 14.20
N GLY A 213 2.70 16.47 15.46
CA GLY A 213 1.97 16.99 16.63
C GLY A 213 0.61 16.32 16.76
N ILE A 214 0.61 14.98 16.74
CA ILE A 214 -0.58 14.14 16.74
C ILE A 214 -1.03 13.90 18.19
N ASP A 215 -2.28 14.21 18.50
CA ASP A 215 -2.89 13.92 19.79
C ASP A 215 -3.40 12.47 19.83
N LEU A 216 -2.77 11.64 20.65
CA LEU A 216 -3.13 10.25 20.89
C LEU A 216 -3.33 10.01 22.38
N PHE A 217 -4.38 9.28 22.75
CA PHE A 217 -4.65 8.94 24.14
C PHE A 217 -4.50 7.45 24.38
N LYS A 218 -3.80 7.09 25.45
CA LYS A 218 -3.79 5.72 25.94
C LYS A 218 -5.20 5.35 26.39
N MET A 219 -5.66 4.19 25.98
CA MET A 219 -6.98 3.69 26.32
C MET A 219 -7.11 3.43 27.82
N GLU A 220 -6.01 3.19 28.54
CA GLU A 220 -6.00 3.10 30.00
C GLU A 220 -6.30 4.43 30.71
N ASP A 221 -6.04 5.56 30.03
CA ASP A 221 -6.20 6.92 30.56
C ASP A 221 -7.56 7.54 30.18
N ARG A 222 -8.44 6.75 29.55
CA ARG A 222 -9.77 7.17 29.09
C ARG A 222 -10.80 6.10 29.40
N ASP A 223 -11.93 6.50 29.96
CA ASP A 223 -13.07 5.60 30.10
C ASP A 223 -13.81 5.52 28.76
N ILE A 224 -13.76 4.36 28.10
CA ILE A 224 -14.40 4.15 26.81
C ILE A 224 -15.93 4.24 26.88
N SER A 225 -16.53 4.09 28.06
CA SER A 225 -17.97 4.24 28.25
C SER A 225 -18.45 5.69 28.14
N ASN A 226 -17.54 6.67 28.11
CA ASN A 226 -17.87 8.07 27.87
C ASN A 226 -18.13 8.40 26.39
N TYR A 227 -17.92 7.46 25.48
CA TYR A 227 -18.13 7.66 24.04
C TYR A 227 -19.44 7.03 23.60
N ASP A 228 -20.20 7.74 22.76
CA ASP A 228 -21.46 7.23 22.21
C ASP A 228 -21.24 6.08 21.21
N LYS A 229 -20.11 6.10 20.49
CA LYS A 229 -19.71 5.06 19.53
C LYS A 229 -18.22 4.79 19.55
N ILE A 230 -17.86 3.61 19.04
CA ILE A 230 -16.48 3.17 18.85
C ILE A 230 -16.29 2.82 17.38
N ALA A 231 -15.24 3.35 16.75
CA ALA A 231 -14.78 2.92 15.44
C ALA A 231 -13.41 2.24 15.57
N LEU A 232 -13.19 1.18 14.80
CA LEU A 232 -11.86 0.58 14.66
C LEU A 232 -11.20 1.01 13.35
N VAL A 233 -9.91 1.32 13.43
CA VAL A 233 -9.06 1.58 12.26
C VAL A 233 -7.83 0.68 12.32
N ASP A 234 -7.54 0.04 11.19
CA ASP A 234 -6.41 -0.87 10.99
C ASP A 234 -6.37 -2.05 11.98
N CYS A 235 -7.57 -2.39 12.45
CA CYS A 235 -7.88 -3.62 13.13
C CYS A 235 -9.39 -3.83 13.01
N ALA A 236 -9.83 -5.06 12.80
CA ALA A 236 -11.25 -5.32 12.57
C ALA A 236 -11.98 -6.02 13.72
N VAL A 237 -11.25 -6.74 14.57
CA VAL A 237 -11.86 -7.67 15.55
C VAL A 237 -11.58 -7.18 16.98
N PRO A 238 -12.62 -6.86 17.79
CA PRO A 238 -12.45 -6.51 19.19
C PRO A 238 -11.71 -7.59 19.99
N GLY A 239 -10.70 -7.18 20.76
CA GLY A 239 -9.84 -8.08 21.54
C GLY A 239 -8.73 -8.76 20.73
N SER A 240 -8.71 -8.60 19.40
CA SER A 240 -7.62 -9.06 18.54
C SER A 240 -6.74 -7.88 18.15
N ASN A 241 -5.54 -7.84 18.72
CA ASN A 241 -4.61 -6.72 18.56
C ASN A 241 -5.16 -5.36 19.01
N ASN A 242 -6.13 -5.35 19.92
CA ASN A 242 -6.61 -4.18 20.66
C ASN A 242 -7.15 -4.65 22.02
N LYS A 243 -7.38 -3.73 22.96
CA LYS A 243 -7.84 -4.05 24.32
C LYS A 243 -9.37 -3.96 24.51
N LEU A 244 -10.14 -3.93 23.43
CA LEU A 244 -11.60 -3.95 23.52
C LEU A 244 -12.11 -5.30 24.00
N GLN A 245 -13.29 -5.31 24.61
CA GLN A 245 -13.96 -6.55 24.98
C GLN A 245 -14.43 -7.28 23.72
N PRO A 246 -14.13 -8.59 23.56
CA PRO A 246 -14.66 -9.38 22.46
C PRO A 246 -16.18 -9.35 22.42
N GLY A 247 -16.76 -9.20 21.22
CA GLY A 247 -18.21 -9.16 21.01
C GLY A 247 -18.90 -7.84 21.34
N ILE A 248 -18.14 -6.76 21.61
CA ILE A 248 -18.71 -5.41 21.70
C ILE A 248 -19.28 -4.97 20.34
N HIS A 249 -20.44 -4.31 20.38
CA HIS A 249 -21.06 -3.73 19.19
C HIS A 249 -20.33 -2.44 18.79
N LEU A 250 -19.81 -2.40 17.57
CA LEU A 250 -19.04 -1.28 17.03
C LEU A 250 -19.91 -0.34 16.20
N GLY A 251 -19.51 0.93 16.16
CA GLY A 251 -20.07 1.90 15.23
C GLY A 251 -19.53 1.67 13.81
N ALA A 252 -18.21 1.63 13.65
CA ALA A 252 -17.59 1.45 12.33
C ALA A 252 -16.30 0.62 12.38
N VAL A 253 -15.94 -0.02 11.27
CA VAL A 253 -14.67 -0.73 11.07
C VAL A 253 -14.08 -0.37 9.72
N PHE A 254 -12.81 0.03 9.71
CA PHE A 254 -12.00 0.27 8.51
C PHE A 254 -10.70 -0.51 8.63
N ASP A 255 -10.48 -1.46 7.72
CA ASP A 255 -9.30 -2.32 7.78
C ASP A 255 -8.92 -2.81 6.37
N HIS A 256 -7.67 -3.18 6.18
CA HIS A 256 -7.17 -3.81 4.98
C HIS A 256 -6.60 -5.22 5.23
N HIS A 257 -6.67 -5.72 6.46
CA HIS A 257 -6.25 -7.08 6.79
C HIS A 257 -7.30 -8.14 6.43
N GLN A 258 -6.86 -9.39 6.26
CA GLN A 258 -7.76 -10.53 6.15
C GLN A 258 -8.28 -10.94 7.52
N VAL A 259 -9.61 -11.05 7.66
CA VAL A 259 -10.27 -11.34 8.95
C VAL A 259 -10.73 -12.78 9.13
N GLY A 260 -10.48 -13.66 8.14
CA GLY A 260 -10.88 -15.06 8.18
C GLY A 260 -12.38 -15.23 8.46
N ASP A 261 -12.72 -16.16 9.37
CA ASP A 261 -14.10 -16.46 9.79
C ASP A 261 -14.57 -15.64 11.02
N ALA A 262 -13.83 -14.59 11.41
CA ALA A 262 -14.19 -13.80 12.59
C ALA A 262 -15.53 -13.06 12.38
N HIS A 263 -16.40 -13.12 13.39
CA HIS A 263 -17.64 -12.36 13.39
C HIS A 263 -17.39 -10.94 13.89
N ILE A 264 -17.78 -9.95 13.08
CA ILE A 264 -17.66 -8.53 13.38
C ILE A 264 -19.07 -7.94 13.47
N ASP A 265 -19.44 -7.45 14.64
CA ASP A 265 -20.71 -6.78 14.89
C ASP A 265 -20.50 -5.25 14.84
N ALA A 266 -20.88 -4.62 13.73
CA ALA A 266 -20.74 -3.17 13.54
C ALA A 266 -21.85 -2.57 12.66
N GLU A 267 -22.18 -1.30 12.86
CA GLU A 267 -23.14 -0.57 12.02
C GLU A 267 -22.60 -0.28 10.60
N PHE A 268 -21.30 -0.02 10.49
CA PHE A 268 -20.59 0.18 9.23
C PHE A 268 -19.32 -0.67 9.16
N ILE A 269 -19.12 -1.40 8.07
CA ILE A 269 -17.93 -2.24 7.85
C ILE A 269 -17.38 -1.97 6.45
N ASP A 270 -16.11 -1.61 6.38
CA ASP A 270 -15.36 -1.57 5.13
C ASP A 270 -13.97 -2.19 5.31
N ILE A 271 -13.85 -3.45 4.90
CA ILE A 271 -12.61 -4.21 4.96
C ILE A 271 -12.16 -4.53 3.53
N ARG A 272 -10.95 -4.11 3.16
CA ARG A 272 -10.44 -4.22 1.78
C ARG A 272 -9.08 -4.93 1.73
N PRO A 273 -9.04 -6.28 1.77
CA PRO A 273 -7.81 -7.08 1.79
C PRO A 273 -6.84 -6.89 0.62
N ASN A 274 -7.32 -6.28 -0.47
CA ASN A 274 -6.53 -6.04 -1.66
C ASN A 274 -5.85 -4.66 -1.67
N VAL A 275 -6.18 -3.78 -0.71
CA VAL A 275 -5.60 -2.45 -0.59
C VAL A 275 -4.38 -2.53 0.32
N GLY A 276 -3.34 -1.77 -0.01
CA GLY A 276 -2.05 -1.88 0.68
C GLY A 276 -1.96 -1.16 2.02
N ALA A 277 -2.95 -0.37 2.41
CA ALA A 277 -2.97 0.37 3.68
C ALA A 277 -4.39 0.82 4.06
N SER A 278 -4.69 0.89 5.36
CA SER A 278 -5.90 1.52 5.89
C SER A 278 -5.96 3.02 5.55
N ALA A 279 -4.82 3.72 5.56
CA ALA A 279 -4.67 5.11 5.12
C ALA A 279 -5.14 5.34 3.68
N THR A 280 -4.95 4.37 2.77
CA THR A 280 -5.48 4.45 1.40
C THR A 280 -7.01 4.43 1.38
N ILE A 281 -7.63 3.58 2.20
CA ILE A 281 -9.10 3.48 2.30
C ILE A 281 -9.66 4.82 2.77
N LEU A 282 -9.10 5.40 3.83
CA LEU A 282 -9.58 6.64 4.42
C LEU A 282 -9.26 7.86 3.53
N THR A 283 -8.13 7.87 2.82
CA THR A 283 -7.83 8.88 1.80
C THR A 283 -8.90 8.92 0.71
N LYS A 284 -9.36 7.75 0.25
CA LYS A 284 -10.45 7.68 -0.73
C LYS A 284 -11.75 8.26 -0.18
N TYR A 285 -12.09 8.01 1.09
CA TYR A 285 -13.27 8.64 1.69
C TYR A 285 -13.15 10.15 1.78
N LEU A 286 -11.99 10.69 2.16
CA LEU A 286 -11.76 12.14 2.15
C LEU A 286 -11.99 12.74 0.76
N GLN A 287 -11.50 12.07 -0.31
CA GLN A 287 -11.73 12.50 -1.70
C GLN A 287 -13.19 12.38 -2.13
N GLU A 288 -13.84 11.25 -1.84
CA GLU A 288 -15.24 10.99 -2.22
C GLU A 288 -16.21 11.97 -1.53
N LEU A 289 -15.90 12.35 -0.28
CA LEU A 289 -16.68 13.30 0.51
C LEU A 289 -16.29 14.76 0.24
N ASN A 290 -15.26 14.99 -0.59
CA ASN A 290 -14.71 16.31 -0.90
C ASN A 290 -14.37 17.12 0.37
N ILE A 291 -13.69 16.46 1.32
CA ILE A 291 -13.20 17.06 2.56
C ILE A 291 -11.79 17.60 2.32
N ASP A 292 -11.60 18.89 2.58
CA ASP A 292 -10.29 19.51 2.49
C ASP A 292 -9.37 18.97 3.57
N ILE A 293 -8.16 18.57 3.18
CA ILE A 293 -7.14 18.10 4.10
C ILE A 293 -6.03 19.12 4.25
N ASP A 294 -5.54 19.28 5.48
CA ASP A 294 -4.35 20.08 5.72
C ASP A 294 -3.08 19.31 5.34
N LYS A 295 -1.95 20.02 5.31
CA LYS A 295 -0.69 19.42 4.92
C LYS A 295 -0.18 18.36 5.91
N LYS A 296 -0.52 18.48 7.20
CA LYS A 296 -0.10 17.52 8.22
C LYS A 296 -0.79 16.18 8.02
N LEU A 297 -2.11 16.20 7.81
CA LEU A 297 -2.89 15.02 7.49
C LEU A 297 -2.44 14.40 6.16
N ALA A 298 -2.17 15.22 5.14
CA ALA A 298 -1.64 14.73 3.87
C ALA A 298 -0.29 14.01 4.04
N THR A 299 0.65 14.62 4.78
CA THR A 299 1.94 14.01 5.13
C THR A 299 1.75 12.71 5.91
N ALA A 300 0.85 12.71 6.90
CA ALA A 300 0.57 11.55 7.74
C ALA A 300 0.11 10.35 6.90
N LEU A 301 -0.91 10.57 6.06
CA LEU A 301 -1.49 9.55 5.19
C LEU A 301 -0.48 9.05 4.16
N LEU A 302 0.28 9.95 3.53
CA LEU A 302 1.28 9.54 2.54
C LEU A 302 2.37 8.67 3.18
N TYR A 303 2.84 9.05 4.36
CA TYR A 303 3.84 8.26 5.08
C TYR A 303 3.26 6.90 5.51
N GLY A 304 2.04 6.85 6.06
CA GLY A 304 1.34 5.61 6.42
C GLY A 304 1.21 4.62 5.25
N ILE A 305 0.77 5.10 4.09
CA ILE A 305 0.68 4.28 2.87
C ILE A 305 2.06 3.74 2.47
N ARG A 306 3.10 4.58 2.51
CA ARG A 306 4.45 4.16 2.13
C ARG A 306 5.04 3.15 3.10
N THR A 307 4.82 3.33 4.40
CA THR A 307 5.35 2.39 5.41
C THR A 307 4.72 1.02 5.26
N ASP A 308 3.40 0.93 5.12
CA ASP A 308 2.77 -0.40 5.10
C ASP A 308 2.94 -1.14 3.76
N THR A 309 3.01 -0.39 2.65
CA THR A 309 3.35 -0.93 1.34
C THR A 309 4.86 -1.16 1.11
N LEU A 310 5.72 -0.83 2.08
CA LEU A 310 7.17 -0.88 1.97
C LEU A 310 7.70 -0.11 0.74
N ASP A 311 7.31 1.16 0.63
CA ASP A 311 7.51 2.01 -0.55
C ASP A 311 6.98 1.34 -1.83
N PHE A 312 5.73 0.87 -1.79
CA PHE A 312 5.04 0.25 -2.92
C PHE A 312 5.65 -1.07 -3.44
N LYS A 313 6.47 -1.74 -2.61
CA LYS A 313 7.12 -3.03 -2.95
C LYS A 313 6.30 -4.23 -2.48
N ARG A 314 5.36 -4.03 -1.56
CA ARG A 314 4.57 -5.07 -0.90
C ARG A 314 3.08 -4.72 -0.96
N ASN A 315 2.25 -5.72 -1.27
CA ASN A 315 0.78 -5.66 -1.20
C ASN A 315 0.17 -4.36 -1.78
N THR A 316 0.71 -3.86 -2.89
CA THR A 316 0.32 -2.56 -3.45
C THR A 316 -0.72 -2.72 -4.54
N ASP A 317 -1.82 -1.98 -4.42
CA ASP A 317 -2.85 -1.82 -5.44
C ASP A 317 -2.74 -0.47 -6.16
N SER A 318 -3.37 -0.38 -7.33
CA SER A 318 -3.52 0.87 -8.09
C SER A 318 -4.11 2.02 -7.27
N SER A 319 -4.91 1.70 -6.25
CA SER A 319 -5.48 2.68 -5.33
C SER A 319 -4.45 3.31 -4.40
N ASP A 320 -3.46 2.57 -3.93
CA ASP A 320 -2.38 3.11 -3.08
C ASP A 320 -1.55 4.12 -3.86
N LEU A 321 -1.23 3.81 -5.12
CA LEU A 321 -0.53 4.72 -6.02
C LEU A 321 -1.35 5.98 -6.34
N SER A 322 -2.66 5.82 -6.51
CA SER A 322 -3.56 6.94 -6.79
C SER A 322 -3.73 7.85 -5.56
N ALA A 323 -3.87 7.27 -4.37
CA ALA A 323 -3.91 7.99 -3.11
C ALA A 323 -2.58 8.72 -2.86
N ALA A 324 -1.45 8.05 -3.03
CA ALA A 324 -0.14 8.66 -2.91
C ALA A 324 0.05 9.83 -3.90
N SER A 325 -0.35 9.67 -5.15
CA SER A 325 -0.30 10.73 -6.17
C SER A 325 -1.14 11.96 -5.78
N TYR A 326 -2.30 11.74 -5.15
CA TYR A 326 -3.15 12.81 -4.64
C TYR A 326 -2.54 13.52 -3.41
N LEU A 327 -1.99 12.77 -2.47
CA LEU A 327 -1.43 13.29 -1.22
C LEU A 327 -0.07 13.96 -1.40
N TYR A 328 0.74 13.49 -2.35
CA TYR A 328 2.10 13.97 -2.59
C TYR A 328 2.21 15.49 -2.74
N PRO A 329 1.46 16.17 -3.65
CA PRO A 329 1.56 17.62 -3.80
C PRO A 329 1.01 18.42 -2.59
N LEU A 330 0.27 17.77 -1.69
CA LEU A 330 -0.33 18.39 -0.51
C LEU A 330 0.56 18.26 0.74
N SER A 331 1.51 17.33 0.72
CA SER A 331 2.33 16.96 1.87
C SER A 331 3.50 17.93 2.10
N GLU A 332 3.90 18.11 3.35
CA GLU A 332 5.18 18.77 3.69
C GLU A 332 6.35 17.79 3.49
N HIS A 333 7.09 17.97 2.39
CA HIS A 333 8.21 17.10 2.02
C HIS A 333 9.40 17.14 2.99
N ASP A 334 9.63 18.27 3.67
CA ASP A 334 10.70 18.37 4.67
C ASP A 334 10.41 17.50 5.91
N ILE A 335 9.13 17.33 6.26
CA ILE A 335 8.72 16.43 7.34
C ILE A 335 8.84 14.97 6.85
N LEU A 336 8.44 14.66 5.62
CA LEU A 336 8.61 13.32 5.05
C LEU A 336 10.07 12.86 5.07
N ASP A 337 11.01 13.71 4.64
CA ASP A 337 12.45 13.37 4.67
C ASP A 337 12.94 13.10 6.10
N GLN A 338 12.49 13.91 7.07
CA GLN A 338 12.81 13.68 8.49
C GLN A 338 12.22 12.37 9.03
N LEU A 339 11.04 11.97 8.58
CA LEU A 339 10.38 10.72 8.98
C LEU A 339 11.03 9.49 8.35
N GLU A 340 11.51 9.60 7.11
CA GLU A 340 12.23 8.53 6.42
C GLU A 340 13.66 8.37 6.91
N ARG A 341 14.20 9.42 7.53
CA ARG A 341 15.58 9.49 8.03
C ARG A 341 15.60 10.10 9.43
N PRO A 342 14.99 9.44 10.42
CA PRO A 342 14.99 9.97 11.77
C PRO A 342 16.43 10.17 12.25
N SER A 343 16.69 11.33 12.86
CA SER A 343 18.01 11.62 13.41
C SER A 343 18.36 10.62 14.50
N MET A 344 19.47 9.91 14.34
CA MET A 344 20.01 9.02 15.37
C MET A 344 20.79 9.84 16.41
N SER A 345 20.59 9.54 17.69
CA SER A 345 21.39 10.18 18.76
C SER A 345 22.84 9.66 18.71
N THR A 346 23.80 10.46 19.17
CA THR A 346 25.20 10.01 19.27
C THR A 346 25.33 8.78 20.17
N GLU A 347 24.55 8.71 21.26
CA GLU A 347 24.54 7.54 22.15
C GLU A 347 24.04 6.29 21.44
N THR A 348 22.95 6.39 20.67
CA THR A 348 22.43 5.28 19.87
C THR A 348 23.47 4.78 18.87
N LEU A 349 24.17 5.71 18.21
CA LEU A 349 25.23 5.39 17.26
C LEU A 349 26.42 4.70 17.93
N ASP A 350 26.83 5.18 19.11
CA ASP A 350 27.91 4.59 19.90
C ASP A 350 27.53 3.16 20.36
N VAL A 351 26.30 2.97 20.86
CA VAL A 351 25.77 1.65 21.25
C VAL A 351 25.73 0.70 20.06
N LEU A 352 25.29 1.16 18.90
CA LEU A 352 25.32 0.37 17.67
C LEU A 352 26.76 0.01 17.27
N GLY A 353 27.69 0.95 17.38
CA GLY A 353 29.13 0.72 17.14
C GLY A 353 29.71 -0.36 18.06
N GLU A 354 29.45 -0.27 19.36
CA GLU A 354 29.84 -1.28 20.35
C GLU A 354 29.16 -2.63 20.07
N ALA A 355 27.88 -2.62 19.71
CA ALA A 355 27.15 -3.84 19.39
C ALA A 355 27.76 -4.56 18.18
N ILE A 356 28.17 -3.80 17.16
CA ILE A 356 28.87 -4.31 15.98
C ILE A 356 30.24 -4.86 16.38
N LEU A 357 31.05 -4.12 17.13
CA LEU A 357 32.41 -4.53 17.49
C LEU A 357 32.44 -5.77 18.39
N ASN A 358 31.49 -5.87 19.32
CA ASN A 358 31.46 -6.92 20.34
C ASN A 358 30.60 -8.15 19.96
N ARG A 359 30.05 -8.18 18.73
CA ARG A 359 29.17 -9.27 18.26
C ARG A 359 29.84 -10.64 18.32
N GLN A 360 29.09 -11.64 18.76
CA GLN A 360 29.52 -13.04 18.80
C GLN A 360 28.44 -13.89 18.15
N VAL A 361 28.82 -14.74 17.19
CA VAL A 361 27.86 -15.54 16.40
C VAL A 361 27.97 -17.00 16.77
N TYR A 362 26.83 -17.61 17.09
CA TYR A 362 26.68 -19.01 17.46
C TYR A 362 25.55 -19.61 16.63
N SER A 363 25.84 -20.41 15.60
CA SER A 363 24.81 -21.12 14.81
C SER A 363 23.59 -20.27 14.39
N GLY A 364 23.80 -19.01 13.98
CA GLY A 364 22.74 -18.08 13.56
C GLY A 364 22.18 -17.19 14.67
N TYR A 365 22.60 -17.38 15.92
CA TYR A 365 22.35 -16.49 17.04
C TYR A 365 23.50 -15.48 17.17
N LEU A 366 23.20 -14.19 17.04
CA LEU A 366 24.16 -13.11 17.26
C LEU A 366 23.91 -12.50 18.63
N ILE A 367 24.92 -12.54 19.50
CA ILE A 367 24.83 -12.01 20.87
C ILE A 367 25.88 -10.92 21.02
N SER A 368 25.50 -9.76 21.58
CA SER A 368 26.42 -8.64 21.76
C SER A 368 26.20 -7.91 23.09
N ASN A 369 27.30 -7.66 23.80
CA ASN A 369 27.32 -6.81 24.99
C ASN A 369 27.83 -5.42 24.60
N VAL A 370 27.01 -4.39 24.84
CA VAL A 370 27.35 -2.99 24.53
C VAL A 370 27.98 -2.25 25.71
N GLY A 371 28.26 -2.96 26.80
CA GLY A 371 28.84 -2.38 28.00
C GLY A 371 27.77 -1.64 28.80
N SER A 372 27.96 -0.34 28.99
CA SER A 372 27.02 0.46 29.78
C SER A 372 26.23 1.43 28.94
N ILE A 373 24.96 1.57 29.27
CA ILE A 373 23.99 2.38 28.53
C ILE A 373 23.32 3.36 29.48
N ARG A 374 22.85 4.50 28.95
CA ARG A 374 21.97 5.42 29.69
C ARG A 374 20.54 5.29 29.19
N ASP A 375 20.39 5.11 27.89
CA ASP A 375 19.10 4.86 27.25
C ASP A 375 18.94 3.38 26.86
N ARG A 376 17.93 2.72 27.43
CA ARG A 376 17.59 1.32 27.13
C ARG A 376 17.01 1.12 25.74
N ASP A 377 16.42 2.16 25.15
CA ASP A 377 15.78 2.10 23.83
C ASP A 377 16.81 2.00 22.69
N THR A 378 18.11 2.17 23.01
CA THR A 378 19.24 1.95 22.08
C THR A 378 19.47 0.46 21.78
N LEU A 379 19.17 -0.45 22.73
CA LEU A 379 19.41 -1.89 22.56
C LEU A 379 18.49 -2.53 21.49
N PRO A 380 17.16 -2.27 21.48
CA PRO A 380 16.28 -2.59 20.36
C PRO A 380 16.86 -2.27 18.99
N GLN A 381 17.31 -1.03 18.78
CA GLN A 381 17.79 -0.55 17.48
C GLN A 381 19.06 -1.28 17.03
N ALA A 382 19.99 -1.51 17.96
CA ALA A 382 21.18 -2.30 17.69
C ALA A 382 20.82 -3.75 17.34
N ALA A 383 19.85 -4.35 18.04
CA ALA A 383 19.38 -5.71 17.78
C ALA A 383 18.69 -5.83 16.40
N ASP A 384 17.87 -4.85 16.03
CA ASP A 384 17.19 -4.77 14.73
C ASP A 384 18.22 -4.63 13.59
N TYR A 385 19.20 -3.73 13.74
CA TYR A 385 20.25 -3.55 12.72
C TYR A 385 21.09 -4.82 12.52
N LEU A 386 21.47 -5.48 13.63
CA LEU A 386 22.29 -6.68 13.58
C LEU A 386 21.54 -7.91 13.04
N LEU A 387 20.20 -7.91 13.05
CA LEU A 387 19.40 -9.03 12.54
C LEU A 387 19.44 -9.10 11.01
N ASN A 388 19.78 -7.99 10.35
CA ASN A 388 19.93 -7.93 8.90
C ASN A 388 21.22 -8.57 8.37
N LEU A 389 22.12 -9.04 9.25
CA LEU A 389 23.34 -9.71 8.82
C LEU A 389 23.03 -11.08 8.20
N GLU A 390 23.71 -11.41 7.11
CA GLU A 390 23.56 -12.69 6.43
C GLU A 390 23.85 -13.86 7.37
N GLY A 391 22.92 -14.83 7.40
CA GLY A 391 23.03 -16.03 8.22
C GLY A 391 22.67 -15.83 9.70
N ILE A 392 22.16 -14.67 10.10
CA ILE A 392 21.63 -14.41 11.44
C ILE A 392 20.11 -14.57 11.44
N SER A 393 19.59 -15.38 12.36
CA SER A 393 18.15 -15.60 12.54
C SER A 393 17.62 -14.96 13.82
N THR A 394 18.48 -14.76 14.82
CA THR A 394 18.12 -14.18 16.12
C THR A 394 19.27 -13.32 16.64
N THR A 395 18.96 -12.12 17.12
CA THR A 395 19.90 -11.22 17.79
C THR A 395 19.53 -11.05 19.26
N LEU A 396 20.55 -10.90 20.09
CA LEU A 396 20.44 -10.54 21.50
C LEU A 396 21.46 -9.46 21.81
N VAL A 397 21.00 -8.24 22.11
CA VAL A 397 21.87 -7.12 22.49
C VAL A 397 21.56 -6.73 23.93
N PHE A 398 22.59 -6.61 24.76
CA PHE A 398 22.41 -6.27 26.16
C PHE A 398 23.46 -5.31 26.68
N GLY A 399 23.08 -4.55 27.70
CA GLY A 399 23.94 -3.59 28.37
C GLY A 399 23.52 -3.40 29.82
N VAL A 400 24.36 -2.71 30.58
CA VAL A 400 24.14 -2.43 32.00
C VAL A 400 23.83 -0.95 32.18
N SER A 401 22.74 -0.65 32.89
CA SER A 401 22.43 0.69 33.36
C SER A 401 22.14 0.64 34.84
N GLU A 402 22.80 1.52 35.60
CA GLU A 402 22.75 1.53 37.06
C GLU A 402 22.98 0.11 37.63
N ASP A 403 22.01 -0.44 38.37
CA ASP A 403 22.07 -1.77 38.98
C ASP A 403 21.29 -2.85 38.20
N THR A 404 21.02 -2.61 36.91
CA THR A 404 20.19 -3.51 36.08
C THR A 404 20.84 -3.83 34.74
N ILE A 405 20.77 -5.10 34.35
CA ILE A 405 21.13 -5.60 33.02
C ILE A 405 19.85 -5.54 32.17
N PHE A 406 19.90 -4.79 31.09
CA PHE A 406 18.84 -4.70 30.10
C PHE A 406 19.21 -5.54 28.89
N ILE A 407 18.27 -6.33 28.41
CA ILE A 407 18.45 -7.25 27.29
C ILE A 407 17.32 -7.03 26.29
N SER A 408 17.67 -6.87 25.02
CA SER A 408 16.74 -6.79 23.89
C SER A 408 17.06 -7.88 22.89
N GLY A 409 16.04 -8.63 22.49
CA GLY A 409 16.13 -9.68 21.49
C GLY A 409 15.23 -9.43 20.29
N ARG A 410 15.68 -9.87 19.12
CA ARG A 410 14.90 -9.92 17.87
C ARG A 410 15.09 -11.24 17.15
N SER A 411 14.05 -11.72 16.48
CA SER A 411 14.11 -12.97 15.72
C SER A 411 13.23 -12.92 14.47
N ASN A 412 13.77 -13.44 13.37
CA ASN A 412 13.03 -13.74 12.14
C ASN A 412 12.75 -15.25 12.02
N ASP A 413 13.12 -16.07 13.01
CA ASP A 413 12.86 -17.52 12.98
C ASP A 413 11.45 -17.83 13.49
N ILE A 414 10.54 -18.09 12.56
CA ILE A 414 9.14 -18.45 12.85
C ILE A 414 8.97 -19.69 13.73
N ARG A 415 10.02 -20.52 13.89
CA ARG A 415 9.98 -21.75 14.69
C ARG A 415 10.30 -21.48 16.17
N VAL A 416 10.77 -20.29 16.51
CA VAL A 416 11.21 -19.92 17.85
C VAL A 416 10.27 -18.84 18.40
N ASN A 417 9.71 -19.06 19.58
CA ASN A 417 9.05 -17.99 20.33
C ASN A 417 10.09 -17.32 21.24
N LEU A 418 10.57 -16.15 20.83
CA LEU A 418 11.63 -15.46 21.57
C LEU A 418 11.20 -15.05 22.99
N GLY A 419 9.94 -14.68 23.19
CA GLY A 419 9.38 -14.40 24.52
C GLY A 419 9.52 -15.59 25.47
N ASP A 420 9.20 -16.79 25.01
CA ASP A 420 9.32 -18.02 25.81
C ASP A 420 10.79 -18.39 26.08
N VAL A 421 11.67 -18.18 25.08
CA VAL A 421 13.12 -18.36 25.25
C VAL A 421 13.67 -17.43 26.32
N MET A 422 13.28 -16.15 26.29
CA MET A 422 13.74 -15.15 27.25
C MET A 422 13.24 -15.47 28.67
N LYS A 423 11.97 -15.89 28.82
CA LYS A 423 11.44 -16.38 30.10
C LYS A 423 12.18 -17.60 30.62
N LYS A 424 12.48 -18.57 29.75
CA LYS A 424 13.28 -19.76 30.09
C LYS A 424 14.70 -19.39 30.52
N ALA A 425 15.33 -18.42 29.85
CA ALA A 425 16.70 -18.00 30.14
C ALA A 425 16.81 -17.19 31.44
N PHE A 426 15.89 -16.25 31.66
CA PHE A 426 16.04 -15.17 32.65
C PHE A 426 14.96 -15.14 33.73
N GLY A 427 13.87 -15.89 33.58
CA GLY A 427 12.77 -16.04 34.54
C GLY A 427 11.51 -15.26 34.16
N GLU A 428 10.33 -15.77 34.53
CA GLU A 428 9.03 -15.22 34.13
C GLU A 428 8.74 -13.81 34.66
N GLY A 429 9.30 -13.45 35.82
CA GLY A 429 9.15 -12.10 36.40
C GLY A 429 10.12 -11.05 35.87
N SER A 430 11.12 -11.48 35.08
CA SER A 430 12.23 -10.62 34.61
C SER A 430 12.32 -10.56 33.09
N ALA A 431 11.52 -11.33 32.37
CA ALA A 431 11.57 -11.42 30.92
C ALA A 431 10.18 -11.63 30.32
N GLY A 432 9.99 -11.11 29.11
CA GLY A 432 8.73 -11.23 28.38
C GLY A 432 8.86 -10.75 26.94
N GLY A 433 7.81 -10.92 26.15
CA GLY A 433 7.79 -10.53 24.75
C GLY A 433 6.85 -11.39 23.90
N HIS A 434 7.01 -11.23 22.59
CA HIS A 434 6.33 -11.96 21.54
C HIS A 434 7.31 -12.90 20.82
N SER A 435 6.84 -13.56 19.76
CA SER A 435 7.65 -14.54 19.01
C SER A 435 8.88 -13.91 18.34
N ASN A 436 8.75 -12.69 17.81
CA ASN A 436 9.77 -11.98 17.03
C ASN A 436 10.58 -10.95 17.84
N ALA A 437 10.08 -10.49 18.98
CA ALA A 437 10.71 -9.46 19.80
C ALA A 437 10.46 -9.72 21.29
N ALA A 438 11.52 -9.64 22.09
CA ALA A 438 11.43 -9.86 23.53
C ALA A 438 12.49 -9.07 24.29
N ALA A 439 12.25 -8.86 25.58
CA ALA A 439 13.16 -8.12 26.46
C ALA A 439 13.28 -8.80 27.83
N ALA A 440 14.38 -8.51 28.52
CA ALA A 440 14.57 -8.90 29.91
C ALA A 440 15.28 -7.80 30.71
N GLN A 441 14.96 -7.74 32.00
CA GLN A 441 15.54 -6.83 32.98
C GLN A 441 15.99 -7.65 34.19
N ILE A 442 17.30 -7.69 34.44
CA ILE A 442 17.90 -8.54 35.47
C ILE A 442 18.66 -7.65 36.45
N PRO A 443 18.28 -7.62 37.74
CA PRO A 443 19.09 -6.94 38.75
C PRO A 443 20.50 -7.50 38.80
N LEU A 444 21.52 -6.63 38.88
CA LEU A 444 22.93 -7.02 38.97
C LEU A 444 23.22 -7.91 40.19
N GLY A 445 22.48 -7.71 41.29
CA GLY A 445 22.55 -8.58 42.48
C GLY A 445 23.98 -8.77 42.96
N VAL A 446 24.44 -10.02 43.05
CA VAL A 446 25.81 -10.37 43.50
C VAL A 446 26.93 -9.82 42.62
N PHE A 447 26.64 -9.43 41.38
CA PHE A 447 27.63 -8.84 40.47
C PHE A 447 27.99 -7.39 40.85
N SER A 448 27.13 -6.69 41.62
CA SER A 448 27.40 -5.31 42.08
C SER A 448 28.62 -5.19 43.01
N VAL A 449 29.11 -6.32 43.55
CA VAL A 449 30.27 -6.39 44.46
C VAL A 449 31.61 -6.39 43.68
N ALA A 450 31.59 -6.48 42.35
CA ALA A 450 32.79 -6.43 41.53
C ALA A 450 33.53 -5.09 41.71
N LYS A 451 34.83 -5.15 42.04
CA LYS A 451 35.63 -3.96 42.40
C LYS A 451 35.98 -3.07 41.20
N ASP A 452 35.92 -3.60 39.99
CA ASP A 452 36.19 -2.86 38.76
C ASP A 452 35.17 -3.19 37.67
N ARG A 453 34.90 -2.19 36.83
CA ARG A 453 33.86 -2.22 35.79
C ARG A 453 34.13 -3.26 34.70
N GLN A 454 35.40 -3.53 34.39
CA GLN A 454 35.77 -4.47 33.33
C GLN A 454 35.44 -5.90 33.75
N THR A 455 35.77 -6.25 35.00
CA THR A 455 35.39 -7.53 35.61
C THR A 455 33.87 -7.70 35.67
N LEU A 456 33.13 -6.65 36.07
CA LEU A 456 31.66 -6.67 36.06
C LEU A 456 31.10 -7.00 34.67
N LEU A 457 31.50 -6.25 33.65
CA LEU A 457 30.99 -6.44 32.28
C LEU A 457 31.34 -7.82 31.72
N LYS A 458 32.51 -8.36 32.07
CA LYS A 458 32.91 -9.72 31.69
C LYS A 458 32.00 -10.78 32.34
N LEU A 459 31.75 -10.68 33.65
CA LEU A 459 30.88 -11.60 34.37
C LEU A 459 29.43 -11.54 33.87
N VAL A 460 28.93 -10.34 33.61
CA VAL A 460 27.61 -10.13 32.99
C VAL A 460 27.55 -10.79 31.62
N ASN A 461 28.57 -10.58 30.78
CA ASN A 461 28.64 -11.18 29.46
C ASN A 461 28.57 -12.71 29.52
N GLU A 462 29.44 -13.33 30.32
CA GLU A 462 29.48 -14.79 30.47
C GLU A 462 28.16 -15.34 31.01
N SER A 463 27.55 -14.67 31.99
CA SER A 463 26.28 -15.09 32.57
C SER A 463 25.12 -15.02 31.56
N VAL A 464 24.97 -13.89 30.86
CA VAL A 464 23.88 -13.67 29.91
C VAL A 464 23.99 -14.61 28.72
N VAL A 465 25.18 -14.69 28.10
CA VAL A 465 25.44 -15.55 26.94
C VAL A 465 25.14 -17.01 27.28
N LYS A 466 25.68 -17.51 28.40
CA LYS A 466 25.49 -18.90 28.82
C LYS A 466 24.03 -19.24 29.09
N ARG A 467 23.30 -18.36 29.81
CA ARG A 467 21.87 -18.59 30.11
C ARG A 467 21.02 -18.61 28.84
N PHE A 468 21.28 -17.69 27.91
CA PHE A 468 20.57 -17.65 26.64
C PHE A 468 20.86 -18.87 25.76
N LEU A 469 22.13 -19.22 25.55
CA LEU A 469 22.54 -20.37 24.75
C LEU A 469 21.97 -21.69 25.28
N ASN A 470 21.95 -21.88 26.61
CA ASN A 470 21.30 -23.03 27.25
C ASN A 470 19.78 -23.05 27.00
N ALA A 471 19.12 -21.89 26.97
CA ALA A 471 17.68 -21.81 26.72
C ALA A 471 17.34 -22.23 25.28
N VAL A 472 18.17 -21.86 24.30
CA VAL A 472 18.01 -22.22 22.88
C VAL A 472 18.66 -23.57 22.50
N GLY A 473 19.38 -24.21 23.42
CA GLY A 473 19.98 -25.53 23.22
C GLY A 473 21.21 -25.54 22.31
N VAL A 474 21.99 -24.45 22.31
CA VAL A 474 23.22 -24.32 21.50
C VAL A 474 24.45 -24.38 22.42
N GLU A 475 25.43 -25.21 22.07
CA GLU A 475 26.70 -25.28 22.81
C GLU A 475 27.62 -24.09 22.49
N GLU A 476 28.35 -23.60 23.50
CA GLU A 476 29.32 -22.49 23.36
C GLU A 476 30.47 -22.81 22.39
N SER A 477 30.74 -24.10 22.12
CA SER A 477 31.72 -24.59 21.14
C SER A 477 31.39 -24.22 19.70
N ASN A 478 30.15 -23.81 19.40
CA ASN A 478 29.68 -23.41 18.08
C ASN A 478 29.97 -21.94 17.72
N LYS A 479 30.90 -21.29 18.43
CA LYS A 479 31.32 -19.91 18.17
C LYS A 479 32.04 -19.81 16.82
N LYS A 480 31.54 -18.95 15.93
CA LYS A 480 32.18 -18.64 14.63
C LYS A 480 33.17 -17.49 14.73
#